data_AF-A0A699TY67-F1
#
_entry.id   AF-A0A699TY67-F1
#
_cell.length_a   1.000
_cell.length_b   1.000
_cell.length_c   1.000
_cell.angle_alpha   90.00
_cell.angle_beta   90.00
_cell.angle_gamma   90.00
#
_symmetry.space_group_name_H-M   'P 1'
#
loop_
_entity.id
_entity.type
_entity.pdbx_description
1 polymer ?
#
loop_
_entity_poly.entity_id
_entity_poly.type
_entity_poly.pdbx_seq_one_letter_code
_entity_poly.pdbx_strand_id
1 'polypeptide(L)'
;MTGNIKLLINFLWKFLGIVRFRNNYIAAILGYGDLKWGNITITRVYFVEGPGHNLFSVGQFFDADLGVAFRRNTCFIRDLDGVDLLKGNRSTNLYTINLYDMASASPICLMAHATPTKSWLWHQRLSHLNFDTINDLANNDLVSDLPKFKYAKEHLCPSCGQGKIKRA
;
A
#
# COMPACT_ATOMS: atom_id res chain seq x y z
N MET A 1 17.59 -12.27 4.76
CA MET A 1 17.85 -13.72 4.70
C MET A 1 16.52 -14.47 4.71
N THR A 2 16.34 -15.44 3.83
CA THR A 2 15.14 -16.28 3.74
C THR A 2 15.51 -17.75 3.68
N GLY A 3 14.69 -18.59 4.33
CA GLY A 3 14.76 -20.05 4.22
C GLY A 3 13.89 -20.60 3.09
N ASN A 4 13.11 -19.75 2.44
CA ASN A 4 12.20 -20.14 1.38
C ASN A 4 12.66 -19.53 0.05
N ILE A 5 13.24 -20.38 -0.80
CA ILE A 5 13.72 -20.01 -2.14
C ILE A 5 12.57 -19.55 -3.05
N LYS A 6 11.33 -20.03 -2.84
CA LYS A 6 10.17 -19.67 -3.67
C LYS A 6 9.78 -18.19 -3.55
N LEU A 7 10.25 -17.51 -2.50
CA LEU A 7 10.03 -16.08 -2.32
C LEU A 7 11.00 -15.24 -3.16
N LEU A 8 12.07 -15.82 -3.68
CA LEU A 8 13.12 -15.10 -4.40
C LEU A 8 12.90 -15.17 -5.90
N ILE A 9 13.05 -14.03 -6.57
CA ILE A 9 13.19 -13.91 -8.02
C ILE A 9 14.66 -13.60 -8.36
N ASN A 10 15.04 -13.79 -9.63
CA ASN A 10 16.42 -13.58 -10.09
C ASN A 10 17.48 -14.31 -9.25
N PHE A 11 17.14 -15.52 -8.78
CA PHE A 11 17.99 -16.23 -7.82
C PHE A 11 19.30 -16.70 -8.47
N LEU A 12 20.40 -16.45 -7.77
CA LEU A 12 21.74 -16.90 -8.15
C LEU A 12 22.29 -17.83 -7.07
N TRP A 13 22.53 -19.08 -7.47
CA TRP A 13 23.26 -20.06 -6.67
C TRP A 13 24.73 -19.69 -6.59
N LYS A 14 25.19 -19.33 -5.39
CA LYS A 14 26.58 -18.99 -5.12
C LYS A 14 26.85 -19.12 -3.63
N PHE A 15 27.83 -19.94 -3.26
CA PHE A 15 28.32 -19.96 -1.88
C PHE A 15 28.93 -18.60 -1.54
N LEU A 16 28.39 -17.94 -0.52
CA LEU A 16 28.83 -16.60 -0.10
C LEU A 16 29.50 -16.59 1.28
N GLY A 17 29.35 -17.68 2.05
CA GLY A 17 29.90 -17.79 3.37
C GLY A 17 28.97 -18.52 4.32
N ILE A 18 29.21 -18.36 5.61
CA ILE A 18 28.51 -19.05 6.68
C ILE A 18 28.00 -18.02 7.68
N VAL A 19 26.76 -18.19 8.13
CA VAL A 19 26.16 -17.38 9.19
C VAL A 19 26.00 -18.22 10.45
N ARG A 20 26.35 -17.65 11.60
CA ARG A 20 26.08 -18.24 12.92
C ARG A 20 24.94 -17.48 13.57
N PHE A 21 23.87 -18.20 13.89
CA PHE A 21 22.70 -17.66 14.57
C PHE A 21 22.91 -17.64 16.08
N ARG A 22 22.04 -16.89 16.78
CA ARG A 22 22.11 -16.72 18.25
C ARG A 22 22.05 -18.04 19.02
N ASN A 23 21.35 -19.05 18.49
CA ASN A 23 21.25 -20.39 19.06
C ASN A 23 22.47 -21.28 18.75
N ASN A 24 23.59 -20.72 18.30
CA ASN A 24 24.78 -21.43 17.82
C ASN A 24 24.56 -22.32 16.60
N TYR A 25 23.38 -22.28 15.98
CA TYR A 25 23.17 -22.92 14.69
C TYR A 25 24.00 -22.22 13.63
N ILE A 26 24.65 -23.00 12.79
CA ILE A 26 25.52 -22.53 11.72
C ILE A 26 24.91 -22.98 10.40
N ALA A 27 24.75 -22.06 9.47
CA ALA A 27 24.19 -22.36 8.16
C ALA A 27 24.98 -21.69 7.03
N ALA A 28 25.05 -22.36 5.89
CA ALA A 28 25.66 -21.83 4.70
C ALA A 28 24.73 -20.84 4.00
N ILE A 29 25.29 -19.73 3.51
CA ILE A 29 24.61 -18.84 2.57
C ILE A 29 24.84 -19.42 1.16
N LEU A 30 23.78 -19.96 0.59
CA LEU A 30 23.83 -20.76 -0.63
C LEU A 30 23.57 -19.96 -1.91
N GLY A 31 23.10 -18.72 -1.76
CA GLY A 31 22.87 -17.82 -2.86
C GLY A 31 22.16 -16.55 -2.43
N TYR A 32 21.72 -15.79 -3.42
CA TYR A 32 20.92 -14.60 -3.20
C TYR A 32 19.96 -14.38 -4.37
N GLY A 33 18.87 -13.68 -4.10
CA GLY A 33 17.94 -13.20 -5.12
C GLY A 33 17.23 -11.96 -4.61
N ASP A 34 16.27 -11.49 -5.38
CA ASP A 34 15.48 -10.33 -5.01
C ASP A 34 14.14 -10.79 -4.45
N LEU A 35 13.67 -10.12 -3.41
CA LEU A 35 12.33 -10.32 -2.89
C LEU A 35 11.46 -9.18 -3.42
N LYS A 36 10.47 -9.54 -4.22
CA LYS A 36 9.47 -8.58 -4.70
C LYS A 36 8.19 -8.71 -3.92
N TRP A 37 7.64 -7.57 -3.52
CA TRP A 37 6.36 -7.51 -2.85
C TRP A 37 5.62 -6.22 -3.20
N GLY A 38 4.49 -6.35 -3.89
CA GLY A 38 3.82 -5.22 -4.53
C GLY A 38 4.77 -4.50 -5.51
N ASN A 39 4.92 -3.19 -5.33
CA ASN A 39 5.85 -2.35 -6.09
C ASN A 39 7.25 -2.27 -5.46
N ILE A 40 7.45 -2.85 -4.27
CA ILE A 40 8.72 -2.81 -3.54
C ILE A 40 9.58 -4.01 -3.94
N THR A 41 10.87 -3.77 -4.17
CA THR A 41 11.86 -4.81 -4.39
C THR A 41 12.99 -4.68 -3.38
N ILE A 42 13.19 -5.70 -2.56
CA ILE A 42 14.37 -5.82 -1.68
C ILE A 42 15.41 -6.64 -2.43
N THR A 43 16.52 -6.01 -2.79
CA THR A 43 17.56 -6.67 -3.57
C THR A 43 18.53 -7.47 -2.70
N ARG A 44 19.18 -8.46 -3.31
CA ARG A 44 20.28 -9.24 -2.71
C ARG A 44 19.91 -9.90 -1.36
N VAL A 45 18.70 -10.43 -1.24
CA VAL A 45 18.28 -11.23 -0.09
C VAL A 45 18.98 -12.59 -0.14
N TYR A 46 19.80 -12.87 0.88
CA TYR A 46 20.49 -14.15 0.99
C TYR A 46 19.54 -15.32 1.26
N PHE A 47 19.76 -16.42 0.57
CA PHE A 47 19.14 -17.71 0.84
C PHE A 47 20.03 -18.53 1.78
N VAL A 48 19.43 -18.98 2.87
CA VAL A 48 20.07 -19.80 3.90
C VAL A 48 19.11 -20.94 4.20
N GLU A 49 19.56 -22.19 4.09
CA GLU A 49 18.71 -23.34 4.34
C GLU A 49 18.43 -23.52 5.85
N GLY A 50 17.19 -23.88 6.21
CA GLY A 50 16.81 -24.22 7.59
C GLY A 50 16.09 -23.19 8.48
N PRO A 51 16.05 -21.86 8.22
CA PRO A 51 15.32 -20.94 9.09
C PRO A 51 13.81 -21.00 8.82
N GLY A 52 13.02 -21.21 9.88
CA GLY A 52 11.54 -21.21 9.80
C GLY A 52 10.92 -19.82 9.60
N HIS A 53 11.69 -18.76 9.81
CA HIS A 53 11.28 -17.38 9.60
C HIS A 53 12.34 -16.58 8.84
N ASN A 54 11.89 -15.60 8.07
CA ASN A 54 12.77 -14.69 7.32
C ASN A 54 13.27 -13.57 8.22
N LEU A 55 14.52 -13.17 8.01
CA LEU A 55 15.13 -12.05 8.71
C LEU A 55 15.42 -10.93 7.70
N PHE A 56 14.86 -9.75 7.92
CA PHE A 56 15.13 -8.57 7.10
C PHE A 56 16.12 -7.66 7.81
N SER A 57 17.10 -7.15 7.05
CA SER A 57 17.94 -6.07 7.53
C SER A 57 17.18 -4.75 7.43
N VAL A 58 17.27 -3.92 8.47
CA VAL A 58 16.70 -2.56 8.44
C VAL A 58 17.34 -1.73 7.33
N GLY A 59 18.65 -1.89 7.10
CA GLY A 59 19.36 -1.18 6.03
C GLY A 59 18.81 -1.51 4.64
N GLN A 60 18.38 -2.75 4.40
CA GLN A 60 17.78 -3.14 3.13
C GLN A 60 16.43 -2.46 2.85
N PHE A 61 15.71 -2.03 3.90
CA PHE A 61 14.51 -1.22 3.71
C PHE A 61 14.88 0.21 3.34
N PHE A 62 15.89 0.79 3.99
CA PHE A 62 16.40 2.12 3.64
C PHE A 62 16.93 2.18 2.21
N ASP A 63 17.68 1.16 1.77
CA ASP A 63 18.18 1.06 0.39
C ASP A 63 17.07 0.93 -0.65
N ALA A 64 15.86 0.55 -0.22
CA ALA A 64 14.65 0.44 -1.04
C ALA A 64 13.73 1.67 -0.91
N ASP A 65 14.24 2.79 -0.40
CA ASP A 65 13.50 4.04 -0.15
C ASP A 65 12.34 3.88 0.84
N LEU A 66 12.50 2.99 1.83
CA LEU A 66 11.51 2.76 2.88
C LEU A 66 12.02 3.14 4.26
N GLY A 67 11.17 3.79 5.05
CA GLY A 67 11.40 4.07 6.46
C GLY A 67 10.91 2.94 7.37
N VAL A 68 11.63 2.66 8.46
CA VAL A 68 11.17 1.72 9.49
C VAL A 68 10.96 2.47 10.81
N ALA A 69 9.74 2.48 11.32
CA ALA A 69 9.39 3.12 12.59
C ALA A 69 9.05 2.07 13.65
N PHE A 70 9.81 2.04 14.74
CA PHE A 70 9.54 1.16 15.88
C PHE A 70 8.74 1.90 16.96
N ARG A 71 7.69 1.26 17.46
CA ARG A 71 6.92 1.65 18.65
C ARG A 71 6.92 0.51 19.65
N ARG A 72 6.50 0.78 20.89
CA ARG A 72 6.53 -0.19 22.02
C ARG A 72 6.04 -1.59 21.66
N ASN A 73 4.94 -1.70 20.91
CA ASN A 73 4.29 -2.97 20.57
C ASN A 73 4.11 -3.20 19.06
N THR A 74 4.54 -2.28 18.22
CA THR A 74 4.33 -2.37 16.76
C THR A 74 5.51 -1.77 16.02
N CYS A 75 5.80 -2.27 14.82
CA CYS A 75 6.66 -1.58 13.86
C CYS A 75 5.86 -1.23 12.60
N PHE A 76 6.30 -0.20 11.90
CA PHE A 76 5.73 0.21 10.63
C PHE A 76 6.84 0.31 9.59
N ILE A 77 6.54 -0.14 8.38
CA ILE A 77 7.38 0.10 7.20
C ILE A 77 6.63 1.11 6.35
N ARG A 78 7.29 2.21 6.02
CA ARG A 78 6.69 3.40 5.42
C ARG A 78 7.37 3.72 4.10
N ASP A 79 6.62 4.28 3.16
CA ASP A 79 7.21 4.96 2.01
C ASP A 79 7.81 6.33 2.41
N LEU A 80 8.39 7.01 1.42
CA LEU A 80 8.96 8.35 1.57
C LEU A 80 7.91 9.42 1.93
N ASP A 81 6.64 9.20 1.57
CA ASP A 81 5.51 10.08 1.88
C ASP A 81 4.97 9.86 3.31
N GLY A 82 5.48 8.83 4.01
CA GLY A 82 5.11 8.50 5.38
C GLY A 82 3.88 7.61 5.50
N VAL A 83 3.38 7.03 4.41
CA VAL A 83 2.25 6.09 4.39
C VAL A 83 2.71 4.73 4.94
N ASP A 84 1.96 4.19 5.90
CA ASP A 84 2.24 2.87 6.48
C ASP A 84 1.89 1.76 5.47
N LEU A 85 2.92 1.07 4.94
CA LEU A 85 2.78 -0.03 3.98
C LEU A 85 2.67 -1.39 4.66
N LEU A 86 3.43 -1.59 5.74
CA LEU A 86 3.30 -2.75 6.63
C LEU A 86 3.13 -2.32 8.06
N LYS A 87 2.39 -3.16 8.77
CA LYS A 87 2.39 -3.22 10.21
C LYS A 87 3.00 -4.53 10.66
N GLY A 88 3.98 -4.45 11.55
CA GLY A 88 4.45 -5.59 12.32
C GLY A 88 4.00 -5.47 13.77
N ASN A 89 3.67 -6.60 14.38
CA ASN A 89 3.37 -6.65 15.81
C ASN A 89 4.60 -7.14 16.57
N ARG A 90 4.80 -6.61 17.78
CA ARG A 90 5.84 -7.10 18.69
C ARG A 90 5.29 -8.28 19.47
N SER A 91 5.94 -9.43 19.36
CA SER A 91 5.70 -10.57 20.23
C SER A 91 6.99 -10.88 20.98
N THR A 92 6.92 -11.01 22.30
CA THR A 92 8.07 -11.13 23.20
C THR A 92 9.08 -9.98 23.01
N ASN A 93 10.15 -10.19 22.23
CA ASN A 93 11.20 -9.21 21.89
C ASN A 93 11.47 -9.11 20.38
N LEU A 94 10.61 -9.69 19.53
CA LEU A 94 10.75 -9.66 18.08
C LEU A 94 9.56 -8.94 17.46
N TYR A 95 9.84 -8.18 16.41
CA TYR A 95 8.80 -7.62 15.54
C TYR A 95 8.59 -8.59 14.38
N THR A 96 7.37 -9.08 14.25
CA THR A 96 6.96 -9.96 13.16
C THR A 96 6.09 -9.20 12.20
N ILE A 97 6.50 -9.18 10.93
CA ILE A 97 5.73 -8.63 9.82
C ILE A 97 5.17 -9.78 8.99
N ASN A 98 3.95 -9.66 8.53
CA ASN A 98 3.36 -10.56 7.55
C ASN A 98 3.34 -9.87 6.19
N LEU A 99 4.14 -10.37 5.24
CA LEU A 99 4.17 -9.81 3.89
C LEU A 99 2.83 -9.98 3.16
N TYR A 100 1.98 -10.93 3.56
CA TYR A 100 0.66 -11.10 2.97
C TYR A 100 -0.37 -10.07 3.46
N ASP A 101 -0.09 -9.31 4.54
CA ASP A 101 -1.05 -8.37 5.11
C ASP A 101 -1.29 -7.12 4.24
N MET A 102 -0.43 -6.81 3.26
CA MET A 102 -0.76 -5.77 2.25
C MET A 102 -1.75 -6.28 1.20
N ALA A 103 -1.84 -7.61 0.99
CA ALA A 103 -2.89 -8.16 0.13
C ALA A 103 -4.25 -8.16 0.83
N SER A 104 -4.28 -8.04 2.17
CA SER A 104 -5.50 -7.95 2.98
C SER A 104 -5.84 -6.51 3.41
N ALA A 105 -4.92 -5.56 3.24
CA ALA A 105 -5.30 -4.17 3.05
C ALA A 105 -6.19 -4.19 1.82
N SER A 106 -7.51 -4.16 2.06
CA SER A 106 -8.51 -3.92 1.03
C SER A 106 -7.93 -2.87 0.10
N PRO A 107 -8.04 -3.00 -1.24
CA PRO A 107 -7.62 -1.92 -2.12
C PRO A 107 -8.15 -0.68 -1.45
N ILE A 108 -7.25 0.23 -1.06
CA ILE A 108 -7.64 1.48 -0.45
C ILE A 108 -8.64 1.98 -1.46
N CYS A 109 -9.93 1.82 -1.15
CA CYS A 109 -10.97 2.43 -1.93
C CYS A 109 -10.55 3.86 -1.71
N LEU A 110 -9.98 4.47 -2.75
CA LEU A 110 -9.50 5.83 -2.74
C LEU A 110 -10.70 6.62 -2.27
N MET A 111 -10.84 6.78 -0.95
CA MET A 111 -11.53 7.85 -0.29
C MET A 111 -10.64 9.02 -0.61
N ALA A 112 -10.65 9.39 -1.89
CA ALA A 112 -9.97 10.56 -2.35
C ALA A 112 -10.66 11.64 -1.55
N HIS A 113 -9.86 12.29 -0.73
CA HIS A 113 -9.97 13.71 -0.53
C HIS A 113 -10.52 14.32 -1.82
N ALA A 114 -11.71 14.92 -1.72
CA ALA A 114 -12.42 15.45 -2.86
C ALA A 114 -11.60 16.61 -3.43
N THR A 115 -10.73 16.29 -4.39
CA THR A 115 -10.37 17.28 -5.39
C THR A 115 -11.67 17.66 -6.13
N PRO A 116 -11.80 18.92 -6.56
CA PRO A 116 -12.97 19.39 -7.33
C PRO A 116 -13.36 18.42 -8.46
N THR A 117 -12.37 17.71 -9.01
CA THR A 117 -12.48 16.64 -10.01
C THR A 117 -13.52 15.56 -9.67
N LYS A 118 -13.70 15.16 -8.41
CA LYS A 118 -14.67 14.11 -8.02
C LYS A 118 -16.11 14.61 -7.99
N SER A 119 -16.38 15.82 -7.50
CA SER A 119 -17.73 16.40 -7.56
C SER A 119 -18.17 16.55 -9.01
N TRP A 120 -17.26 16.98 -9.88
CA TRP A 120 -17.47 17.08 -11.33
C TRP A 120 -17.71 15.72 -12.00
N LEU A 121 -16.98 14.67 -11.60
CA LEU A 121 -17.18 13.32 -12.12
C LEU A 121 -18.58 12.78 -11.82
N TRP A 122 -19.05 12.94 -10.57
CA TRP A 122 -20.39 12.48 -10.19
C TRP A 122 -21.50 13.32 -10.82
N HIS A 123 -21.27 14.64 -10.98
CA HIS A 123 -22.14 15.49 -11.78
C HIS A 123 -22.30 14.96 -13.22
N GLN A 124 -21.21 14.55 -13.88
CA GLN A 124 -21.29 13.95 -15.22
C GLN A 124 -21.96 12.57 -15.24
N ARG A 125 -21.62 11.67 -14.29
CA ARG A 125 -22.19 10.32 -14.21
C ARG A 125 -23.70 10.32 -13.97
N LEU A 126 -24.18 11.30 -13.21
CA LEU A 126 -25.60 11.49 -12.92
C LEU A 126 -26.27 12.45 -13.93
N SER A 127 -25.82 12.43 -15.18
CA SER A 127 -26.44 13.19 -16.28
C SER A 127 -26.59 14.68 -16.00
N HIS A 128 -25.57 15.30 -15.41
CA HIS A 128 -25.50 16.72 -15.11
C HIS A 128 -26.52 17.23 -14.07
N LEU A 129 -26.89 16.40 -13.09
CA LEU A 129 -27.71 16.81 -11.94
C LEU A 129 -27.10 18.00 -11.17
N ASN A 130 -27.95 18.83 -10.57
CA ASN A 130 -27.50 19.93 -9.72
C ASN A 130 -26.74 19.39 -8.50
N PHE A 131 -25.69 20.10 -8.08
CA PHE A 131 -24.85 19.67 -6.95
C PHE A 131 -25.64 19.60 -5.64
N ASP A 132 -26.62 20.48 -5.42
CA ASP A 132 -27.50 20.41 -4.24
C ASP A 132 -28.36 19.14 -4.26
N THR A 133 -28.88 18.76 -5.42
CA THR A 133 -29.64 17.52 -5.58
C THR A 133 -28.77 16.29 -5.33
N ILE A 134 -27.51 16.31 -5.77
CA ILE A 134 -26.56 15.23 -5.49
C ILE A 134 -26.26 15.15 -3.98
N ASN A 135 -26.14 16.30 -3.30
CA ASN A 135 -26.02 16.34 -1.84
C ASN A 135 -27.25 15.75 -1.15
N ASP A 136 -28.46 16.07 -1.61
CA ASP A 136 -29.70 15.53 -1.05
C ASP A 136 -29.79 14.02 -1.24
N LEU A 137 -29.42 13.51 -2.42
CA LEU A 137 -29.37 12.07 -2.69
C LEU A 137 -28.38 11.34 -1.78
N ALA A 138 -27.19 11.92 -1.58
CA ALA A 138 -26.14 11.35 -0.74
C ALA A 138 -26.50 11.40 0.76
N ASN A 139 -27.12 12.50 1.22
CA ASN A 139 -27.51 12.68 2.62
C ASN A 139 -28.70 11.79 3.02
N ASN A 140 -29.60 11.49 2.08
CA ASN A 140 -30.80 10.70 2.33
C ASN A 140 -30.67 9.22 1.92
N ASP A 141 -29.47 8.75 1.58
CA ASP A 141 -29.23 7.35 1.18
C ASP A 141 -30.12 6.87 0.02
N LEU A 142 -30.48 7.76 -0.91
CA LEU A 142 -31.43 7.45 -1.99
C LEU A 142 -30.80 6.69 -3.16
N VAL A 143 -29.47 6.58 -3.20
CA VAL A 143 -28.71 5.93 -4.27
C VAL A 143 -27.65 5.03 -3.65
N SER A 144 -27.71 3.73 -3.94
CA SER A 144 -26.67 2.78 -3.56
C SER A 144 -25.33 3.17 -4.17
N ASP A 145 -24.26 3.05 -3.39
CA ASP A 145 -22.87 3.31 -3.79
C ASP A 145 -22.54 4.78 -4.14
N LEU A 146 -23.44 5.73 -3.85
CA LEU A 146 -23.12 7.16 -3.92
C LEU A 146 -22.33 7.58 -2.68
N PRO A 147 -21.11 8.14 -2.82
CA PRO A 147 -20.32 8.55 -1.67
C PRO A 147 -20.96 9.68 -0.85
N LYS A 148 -20.94 9.55 0.48
CA LYS A 148 -21.43 10.58 1.41
C LYS A 148 -20.39 11.67 1.66
N PHE A 149 -20.33 12.66 0.77
CA PHE A 149 -19.54 13.87 1.01
C PHE A 149 -20.25 15.09 0.42
N LYS A 150 -19.78 16.28 0.79
CA LYS A 150 -20.33 17.54 0.26
C LYS A 150 -19.85 17.78 -1.16
N TYR A 151 -20.77 17.70 -2.11
CA TYR A 151 -20.58 18.09 -3.50
C TYR A 151 -20.67 19.60 -3.63
N ALA A 152 -19.63 20.22 -4.19
CA ALA A 152 -19.56 21.67 -4.37
C ALA A 152 -19.24 22.04 -5.81
N LYS A 153 -19.74 23.21 -6.23
CA LYS A 153 -19.53 23.78 -7.55
C LYS A 153 -18.62 25.00 -7.43
N GLU A 154 -17.42 24.91 -8.00
CA GLU A 154 -16.49 26.05 -8.06
C GLU A 154 -16.74 26.93 -9.30
N HIS A 155 -17.10 26.30 -10.42
CA HIS A 155 -17.29 26.98 -11.70
C HIS A 155 -18.56 26.51 -12.42
N LEU A 156 -19.02 27.25 -13.43
CA LEU A 156 -20.14 26.83 -14.26
C LEU A 156 -19.73 25.67 -15.17
N CYS A 157 -20.57 24.64 -15.26
CA CYS A 157 -20.38 23.57 -16.24
C CYS A 157 -20.64 24.15 -17.64
N PRO A 158 -19.67 24.14 -18.57
CA PRO A 158 -19.88 24.67 -19.91
C PRO A 158 -21.03 23.97 -20.63
N SER A 159 -21.12 22.64 -20.54
CA SER A 159 -22.16 21.83 -21.18
C SER A 159 -23.56 22.12 -20.62
N CYS A 160 -23.71 22.24 -19.29
CA CYS A 160 -25.01 22.62 -18.71
C CYS A 160 -25.38 24.07 -19.02
N GLY A 161 -24.37 24.96 -19.08
CA GLY A 161 -24.56 26.35 -19.46
C GLY A 161 -25.16 26.42 -20.85
N GLN A 162 -24.52 25.78 -21.83
CA GLN A 162 -25.01 25.74 -23.22
C GLN A 162 -26.39 25.10 -23.34
N GLY A 163 -26.67 24.01 -22.60
CA GLY A 163 -27.99 23.37 -22.60
C GLY A 163 -29.12 24.19 -21.97
N LYS A 164 -28.78 25.19 -21.14
CA LYS A 164 -29.74 26.10 -20.49
C LYS A 164 -29.91 27.44 -21.21
N ILE A 165 -29.15 27.70 -22.27
CA ILE A 165 -29.35 28.89 -23.11
C ILE A 165 -30.65 28.69 -23.88
N LYS A 166 -31.66 29.52 -23.58
CA LYS A 166 -32.84 29.63 -24.43
C LYS A 166 -32.39 30.22 -25.77
N ARG A 167 -32.73 29.57 -26.89
CA ARG A 167 -32.62 30.22 -28.21
C ARG A 167 -33.50 31.48 -28.16
N ALA A 168 -32.90 32.61 -28.48
CA ALA A 168 -33.61 33.87 -28.70
C ALA A 168 -34.48 33.76 -29.96
#